data_AF-A0A9D6AEV8-F1
#
_entry.id   AF-A0A9D6AEV8-F1
#
_cell.length_a   1.000
_cell.length_b   1.000
_cell.length_c   1.000
_cell.angle_alpha   90.00
_cell.angle_beta   90.00
_cell.angle_gamma   90.00
#
_symmetry.space_group_name_H-M   'P 1'
#
loop_
_entity.id
_entity.type
_entity.pdbx_description
1 polymer ?
#
loop_
_entity_poly.entity_id
_entity_poly.type
_entity_poly.pdbx_seq_one_letter_code
_entity_poly.pdbx_strand_id
1 'polypeptide(L)'
;VEDEKTPTVDVQVNKTWVGTVGGPVTVRLYKDGVASTETVTLDQTNNWTATFSGLLRNDATDGHVIAYTVVEENVPTGYTSAVSGNQTDGFTVTNTEIPPNTPPATPPNTPPNTPPNTPPATPPSETPKKPKKKQPKLPETGDFSEIALVAVATVGSVITTLGYALKDRRK
;
A
#
# COMPACT_ATOMS: atom_id res chain seq x y z
N VAL A 1 4.94 -8.12 46.01
CA VAL A 1 4.58 -8.35 44.60
C VAL A 1 5.45 -7.39 43.82
N GLU A 2 6.48 -7.88 43.15
CA GLU A 2 7.23 -7.05 42.23
C GLU A 2 6.27 -6.70 41.09
N ASP A 3 6.07 -5.41 40.84
CA ASP A 3 5.32 -4.92 39.68
C ASP A 3 5.99 -5.47 38.41
N GLU A 4 5.40 -6.50 37.80
CA GLU A 4 5.82 -6.91 36.46
C GLU A 4 5.47 -5.78 35.50
N LYS A 5 6.49 -5.01 35.11
CA LYS A 5 6.36 -4.03 34.05
C LYS A 5 6.10 -4.78 32.74
N THR A 6 4.88 -4.65 32.21
CA THR A 6 4.53 -5.20 30.90
C THR A 6 5.53 -4.69 29.85
N PRO A 7 6.14 -5.57 29.04
CA PRO A 7 7.13 -5.16 28.06
C PRO A 7 6.45 -4.33 26.96
N THR A 8 7.02 -3.15 26.69
CA THR A 8 6.56 -2.25 25.64
C THR A 8 7.66 -1.98 24.60
N VAL A 9 7.23 -1.55 23.42
CA VAL A 9 8.08 -1.09 22.32
C VAL A 9 7.62 0.29 21.85
N ASP A 10 8.54 1.02 21.25
CA ASP A 10 8.27 2.31 20.62
C ASP A 10 8.52 2.18 19.11
N VAL A 11 7.62 2.71 18.29
CA VAL A 11 7.69 2.62 16.83
C VAL A 11 7.84 4.04 16.28
N GLN A 12 9.03 4.33 15.74
CA GLN A 12 9.33 5.61 15.11
C GLN A 12 8.75 5.67 13.69
N VAL A 13 8.28 6.85 13.29
CA VAL A 13 7.79 7.14 11.95
C VAL A 13 8.40 8.44 11.44
N ASN A 14 8.93 8.40 10.23
CA ASN A 14 9.46 9.56 9.50
C ASN A 14 8.67 9.75 8.20
N LYS A 15 8.60 10.99 7.71
CA LYS A 15 8.00 11.33 6.42
C LYS A 15 9.03 11.97 5.49
N THR A 16 8.96 11.59 4.22
CA THR A 16 9.78 12.14 3.14
C THR A 16 8.90 12.51 1.95
N TRP A 17 9.27 13.58 1.26
CA TRP A 17 8.61 14.04 0.04
C TRP A 17 9.58 13.94 -1.14
N VAL A 18 9.10 13.40 -2.25
CA VAL A 18 9.78 13.42 -3.55
C VAL A 18 8.95 14.34 -4.46
N GLY A 19 9.52 15.50 -4.78
CA GLY A 19 8.81 16.60 -5.42
C GLY A 19 8.51 17.73 -4.44
N THR A 20 7.38 18.39 -4.62
CA THR A 20 6.95 19.48 -3.74
C THR A 20 6.58 18.95 -2.34
N VAL A 21 6.96 19.67 -1.30
CA VAL A 21 6.58 19.33 0.08
C VAL A 21 5.10 19.66 0.27
N GLY A 22 4.31 18.66 0.66
CA GLY A 22 2.88 18.80 0.91
C GLY A 22 2.54 19.31 2.31
N GLY A 23 1.24 19.29 2.63
CA GLY A 23 0.72 19.64 3.96
C GLY A 23 0.85 18.50 4.99
N PRO A 24 0.38 18.72 6.23
CA PRO A 24 0.38 17.72 7.29
C PRO A 24 -0.27 16.40 6.87
N VAL A 25 0.33 15.29 7.27
CA VAL A 25 -0.20 13.95 7.01
C VAL A 25 -0.47 13.20 8.32
N THR A 26 -1.53 12.40 8.33
CA THR A 26 -1.93 11.52 9.41
C THR A 26 -1.50 10.10 9.07
N VAL A 27 -0.76 9.49 9.99
CA VAL A 27 -0.32 8.10 9.89
C VAL A 27 -1.02 7.30 10.99
N ARG A 28 -1.64 6.18 10.61
CA ARG A 28 -2.30 5.24 11.51
C ARG A 28 -1.43 4.01 11.76
N LEU A 29 -1.41 3.57 13.01
CA LEU A 29 -0.77 2.33 13.43
C LEU A 29 -1.70 1.12 13.20
N TYR A 30 -1.13 0.01 12.76
CA TYR A 30 -1.79 -1.27 12.61
C TYR A 30 -1.13 -2.30 13.54
N LYS A 31 -1.95 -3.17 14.14
CA LYS A 31 -1.55 -4.27 15.04
C LYS A 31 -1.97 -5.57 14.35
N ASP A 32 -1.01 -6.40 13.97
CA ASP A 32 -1.25 -7.67 13.25
C ASP A 32 -2.12 -7.52 12.00
N GLY A 33 -1.88 -6.44 11.25
CA GLY A 33 -2.63 -6.11 10.04
C GLY A 33 -4.02 -5.50 10.28
N VAL A 34 -4.43 -5.32 11.54
CA VAL A 34 -5.69 -4.66 11.91
C VAL A 34 -5.44 -3.20 12.28
N ALA A 35 -6.23 -2.28 11.72
CA ALA A 35 -6.13 -0.86 12.03
C ALA A 35 -6.40 -0.59 13.52
N SER A 36 -5.49 0.12 14.18
CA SER A 36 -5.70 0.58 15.54
C SER A 36 -6.40 1.95 15.57
N THR A 37 -6.73 2.42 16.78
CA THR A 37 -7.23 3.78 17.01
C THR A 37 -6.11 4.82 17.12
N GLU A 38 -4.85 4.39 17.14
CA GLU A 38 -3.71 5.27 17.34
C GLU A 38 -3.28 5.91 16.02
N THR A 39 -3.12 7.23 16.05
CA THR A 39 -2.64 8.03 14.91
C THR A 39 -1.62 9.05 15.38
N VAL A 40 -0.73 9.44 14.47
CA VAL A 40 0.18 10.57 14.64
C VAL A 40 0.08 11.50 13.44
N THR A 41 0.27 12.79 13.68
CA THR A 41 0.38 13.79 12.61
C THR A 41 1.87 14.06 12.36
N LEU A 42 2.28 14.04 11.09
CA LEU A 42 3.61 14.44 10.64
C LEU A 42 3.49 15.75 9.87
N ASP A 43 4.25 16.76 10.29
CA ASP A 43 4.24 18.08 9.69
C ASP A 43 5.60 18.78 9.85
N GLN A 44 5.70 20.01 9.37
CA GLN A 44 6.95 20.77 9.45
C GLN A 44 7.34 21.12 10.89
N THR A 45 6.40 21.22 11.82
CA THR A 45 6.67 21.62 13.22
C THR A 45 7.38 20.51 14.01
N ASN A 46 7.10 19.24 13.67
CA ASN A 46 7.77 18.08 14.25
C ASN A 46 8.87 17.51 13.34
N ASN A 47 9.35 18.31 12.38
CA ASN A 47 10.36 17.92 11.40
C ASN A 47 9.99 16.63 10.65
N TRP A 48 8.70 16.40 10.42
CA TRP A 48 8.19 15.21 9.74
C TRP A 48 8.52 13.90 10.48
N THR A 49 8.59 13.95 11.81
CA THR A 49 8.90 12.80 12.66
C THR A 49 7.90 12.65 13.82
N ALA A 50 7.57 11.41 14.16
CA ALA A 50 6.76 11.07 15.34
C ALA A 50 7.10 9.66 15.84
N THR A 51 6.62 9.33 17.04
CA THR A 51 6.80 8.01 17.65
C THR A 51 5.47 7.56 18.25
N PHE A 52 5.08 6.31 17.98
CA PHE A 52 4.09 5.60 18.78
C PHE A 52 4.81 4.95 19.95
N SER A 53 4.62 5.48 21.16
CA SER A 53 5.32 5.00 22.36
C SER A 53 4.44 4.11 23.24
N GLY A 54 5.07 3.21 23.98
CA GLY A 54 4.38 2.40 24.99
C GLY A 54 3.45 1.32 24.41
N LEU A 55 3.73 0.87 23.19
CA LEU A 55 2.98 -0.19 22.53
C LEU A 55 3.31 -1.53 23.18
N LEU A 56 2.33 -2.39 23.42
CA LEU A 56 2.59 -3.71 23.99
C LEU A 56 3.49 -4.54 23.07
N ARG A 57 4.51 -5.18 23.61
CA ARG A 57 5.35 -6.08 22.79
C ARG A 57 4.60 -7.36 22.38
N ASN A 58 3.70 -7.82 23.25
CA ASN A 58 3.00 -9.08 23.11
C ASN A 58 1.48 -8.85 23.23
N ASP A 59 0.69 -9.62 22.48
CA ASP A 59 -0.76 -9.58 22.58
C ASP A 59 -1.20 -10.06 23.97
N ALA A 60 -2.17 -9.36 24.55
CA ALA A 60 -2.63 -9.62 25.91
C ALA A 60 -3.49 -10.89 26.02
N THR A 61 -3.98 -11.42 24.91
CA THR A 61 -4.92 -12.55 24.85
C THR A 61 -4.17 -13.89 24.73
N ASP A 62 -3.19 -13.96 23.84
CA ASP A 62 -2.49 -15.21 23.50
C ASP A 62 -0.96 -15.14 23.67
N GLY A 63 -0.41 -13.97 24.00
CA GLY A 63 1.01 -13.74 24.27
C GLY A 63 1.93 -13.71 23.05
N HIS A 64 1.42 -13.79 21.81
CA HIS A 64 2.29 -13.71 20.63
C HIS A 64 2.91 -12.31 20.47
N VAL A 65 4.04 -12.20 19.77
CA VAL A 65 4.68 -10.90 19.50
C VAL A 65 3.85 -10.15 18.47
N ILE A 66 3.43 -8.93 18.79
CA ILE A 66 2.63 -8.10 17.91
C ILE A 66 3.49 -7.57 16.76
N ALA A 67 2.97 -7.69 15.54
CA ALA A 67 3.54 -7.05 14.35
C ALA A 67 2.92 -5.67 14.14
N TYR A 68 3.71 -4.62 14.35
CA TYR A 68 3.30 -3.24 14.09
C TYR A 68 3.64 -2.81 12.68
N THR A 69 2.68 -2.18 11.99
CA THR A 69 2.88 -1.52 10.70
C THR A 69 2.16 -0.17 10.68
N VAL A 70 2.41 0.65 9.65
CA VAL A 70 1.81 1.97 9.53
C VAL A 70 1.22 2.21 8.15
N VAL A 71 0.18 3.03 8.08
CA VAL A 71 -0.47 3.47 6.82
C VAL A 71 -0.76 4.96 6.90
N GLU A 72 -0.51 5.69 5.82
CA GLU A 72 -0.92 7.09 5.68
C GLU A 72 -2.40 7.18 5.30
N GLU A 73 -3.19 7.95 6.04
CA GLU A 73 -4.63 8.04 5.84
C GLU A 73 -5.03 9.10 4.81
N ASN A 74 -4.30 10.21 4.76
CA ASN A 74 -4.64 11.39 3.97
C ASN A 74 -3.56 11.69 2.91
N VAL A 75 -3.29 10.71 2.04
CA VAL A 75 -2.40 10.91 0.89
C VAL A 75 -2.94 12.07 0.04
N PRO A 76 -2.16 13.16 -0.17
CA PRO A 76 -2.64 14.30 -0.92
C PRO A 76 -2.92 13.97 -2.39
N THR A 77 -3.89 14.66 -2.97
CA THR A 77 -4.17 14.58 -4.41
C THR A 77 -2.91 14.92 -5.22
N GLY A 78 -2.62 14.11 -6.23
CA GLY A 78 -1.43 14.27 -7.07
C GLY A 78 -0.18 13.62 -6.49
N TYR A 79 -0.29 12.80 -5.45
CA TYR A 79 0.82 12.04 -4.88
C TYR A 79 0.51 10.54 -4.85
N THR A 80 1.57 9.74 -4.88
CA THR A 80 1.55 8.33 -4.46
C THR A 80 2.23 8.21 -3.10
N SER A 81 1.80 7.27 -2.26
CA SER A 81 2.41 7.00 -0.95
C SER A 81 3.01 5.59 -0.91
N ALA A 82 4.18 5.47 -0.28
CA ALA A 82 4.86 4.21 -0.05
C ALA A 82 5.44 4.18 1.38
N VAL A 83 5.36 3.03 2.03
CA VAL A 83 5.94 2.80 3.37
C VAL A 83 7.10 1.83 3.25
N SER A 84 8.22 2.17 3.90
CA SER A 84 9.41 1.34 4.01
C SER A 84 9.90 1.29 5.46
N GLY A 85 10.83 0.38 5.76
CA GLY A 85 11.34 0.18 7.11
C GLY A 85 10.58 -0.91 7.88
N ASN A 86 10.75 -0.94 9.19
CA ASN A 86 10.20 -1.95 10.09
C ASN A 86 10.03 -1.40 11.51
N GLN A 87 9.34 -2.13 12.39
CA GLN A 87 9.07 -1.66 13.76
C GLN A 87 10.31 -1.46 14.64
N THR A 88 11.46 -2.06 14.30
CA THR A 88 12.72 -1.95 15.07
C THR A 88 13.53 -0.74 14.64
N ASP A 89 13.68 -0.51 13.34
CA ASP A 89 14.45 0.61 12.78
C ASP A 89 13.59 1.87 12.57
N GLY A 90 12.27 1.73 12.66
CA GLY A 90 11.29 2.74 12.33
C GLY A 90 10.77 2.63 10.88
N PHE A 91 9.64 3.30 10.64
CA PHE A 91 9.02 3.39 9.33
C PHE A 91 9.32 4.73 8.66
N THR A 92 9.48 4.71 7.34
CA THR A 92 9.53 5.92 6.52
C THR A 92 8.40 5.90 5.51
N VAL A 93 7.52 6.90 5.61
CA VAL A 93 6.44 7.16 4.67
C VAL A 93 6.96 8.13 3.61
N THR A 94 6.89 7.76 2.33
CA THR A 94 7.37 8.59 1.22
C THR A 94 6.19 8.97 0.32
N ASN A 95 5.94 10.28 0.17
CA ASN A 95 5.02 10.77 -0.85
C ASN A 95 5.77 11.21 -2.10
N THR A 96 5.39 10.70 -3.25
CA THR A 96 5.98 11.06 -4.55
C THR A 96 4.97 11.78 -5.41
N GLU A 97 5.31 13.01 -5.80
CA GLU A 97 4.49 13.85 -6.68
C GLU A 97 4.35 13.18 -8.06
N ILE A 98 3.11 13.03 -8.50
CA ILE A 98 2.76 12.47 -9.80
C ILE A 98 2.95 13.59 -10.83
N PRO A 99 3.89 13.45 -11.78
CA PRO A 99 4.08 14.48 -12.80
C PRO A 99 2.81 14.62 -13.66
N PRO A 100 2.44 15.84 -14.07
CA PRO A 100 1.30 16.03 -14.94
C PRO A 100 1.54 15.30 -16.26
N ASN A 101 0.57 14.47 -16.66
CA ASN A 101 0.57 13.81 -17.95
C ASN A 101 0.28 14.87 -19.01
N THR A 102 1.29 15.64 -19.41
CA THR A 102 1.18 16.57 -20.53
C THR A 102 1.25 15.75 -21.82
N PRO A 103 0.19 15.74 -22.65
CA PRO A 103 0.35 15.33 -24.03
C PRO A 103 1.49 16.16 -24.64
N PRO A 104 2.34 15.59 -25.51
CA PRO A 104 3.31 16.38 -26.24
C PRO A 104 2.61 17.59 -26.83
N ALA A 105 3.11 18.80 -26.54
CA ALA A 105 2.59 20.03 -27.12
C ALA A 105 2.44 19.82 -28.63
N THR A 106 1.23 20.06 -29.13
CA THR A 106 0.90 19.99 -30.55
C THR A 106 2.03 20.62 -31.37
N PRO A 107 2.57 19.96 -32.41
CA PRO A 107 3.61 20.54 -33.24
C PRO A 107 3.14 21.91 -33.77
N PRO A 108 4.02 22.93 -33.86
CA PRO A 108 3.65 24.26 -34.33
C PRO A 108 2.94 24.17 -35.67
N ASN A 109 1.76 24.78 -35.76
CA ASN A 109 0.94 24.86 -36.97
C ASN A 109 1.51 25.90 -37.96
N THR A 110 2.81 25.81 -38.26
CA THR A 110 3.47 26.60 -39.30
C THR A 110 3.55 25.73 -40.56
N PRO A 111 2.90 26.10 -41.68
CA PRO A 111 3.06 25.38 -42.94
C PRO A 111 4.52 25.45 -43.39
N PRO A 112 5.24 24.33 -43.61
CA PRO A 112 6.46 24.36 -44.39
C PRO A 112 6.05 24.60 -45.85
N ASN A 113 6.29 25.82 -46.35
CA ASN A 113 6.16 26.10 -47.76
C ASN A 113 7.36 25.47 -48.50
N THR A 114 7.29 24.17 -48.80
CA THR A 114 8.24 23.48 -49.68
C THR A 114 7.50 22.37 -50.45
N PRO A 115 7.55 22.36 -51.79
CA PRO A 115 6.87 21.35 -52.60
C PRO A 115 7.41 19.93 -52.34
N PRO A 116 6.53 18.90 -52.33
CA PRO A 116 6.92 17.52 -52.08
C PRO A 116 7.50 16.88 -53.34
N ASN A 117 8.61 16.16 -53.23
CA ASN A 117 9.03 15.28 -54.31
C ASN A 117 9.61 13.96 -53.79
N THR A 118 8.73 13.02 -53.41
CA THR A 118 8.98 11.58 -53.55
C THR A 118 7.63 10.83 -53.56
N PRO A 119 7.33 9.99 -54.58
CA PRO A 119 6.11 9.18 -54.63
C PRO A 119 6.03 8.11 -53.51
N PRO A 120 4.81 7.66 -53.14
CA PRO A 120 4.59 6.81 -51.98
C PRO A 120 4.77 5.32 -52.28
N ALA A 121 5.32 4.56 -51.32
CA ALA A 121 5.20 3.11 -51.27
C ALA A 121 4.70 2.68 -49.89
N THR A 122 3.46 2.18 -49.85
CA THR A 122 2.83 1.48 -48.71
C THR A 122 2.77 -0.04 -49.01
N PRO A 123 2.49 -0.92 -48.03
CA PRO A 123 3.45 -1.72 -47.26
C PRO A 123 3.40 -3.22 -47.65
N PRO A 124 4.16 -4.08 -46.94
CA PRO A 124 3.39 -5.03 -46.12
C PRO A 124 3.89 -5.12 -44.67
N SER A 125 2.90 -5.26 -43.80
CA SER A 125 3.03 -5.77 -42.44
C SER A 125 3.62 -7.18 -42.46
N GLU A 126 4.76 -7.39 -41.80
CA GLU A 126 5.11 -8.67 -41.15
C GLU A 126 6.26 -8.50 -40.12
N THR A 127 6.12 -9.22 -39.01
CA THR A 127 6.85 -9.11 -37.74
C THR A 127 8.30 -9.62 -37.79
N PRO A 128 9.27 -8.99 -37.08
CA PRO A 128 10.50 -9.68 -36.67
C PRO A 128 10.48 -10.16 -35.22
N LYS A 129 10.77 -11.45 -35.08
CA LYS A 129 10.82 -12.31 -33.90
C LYS A 129 11.66 -11.75 -32.73
N LYS A 130 11.05 -11.64 -31.53
CA LYS A 130 11.80 -11.69 -30.26
C LYS A 130 12.01 -13.16 -29.85
N PRO A 131 13.26 -13.64 -29.64
CA PRO A 131 13.49 -14.99 -29.15
C PRO A 131 13.01 -15.12 -27.70
N LYS A 132 12.49 -16.31 -27.39
CA LYS A 132 11.70 -16.62 -26.19
C LYS A 132 12.43 -17.67 -25.35
N LYS A 133 12.33 -17.51 -24.03
CA LYS A 133 12.32 -18.53 -22.93
C LYS A 133 13.51 -18.45 -21.95
N LYS A 134 13.31 -18.54 -20.62
CA LYS A 134 12.22 -19.21 -19.86
C LYS A 134 11.81 -18.44 -18.60
N GLN A 135 10.52 -18.06 -18.53
CA GLN A 135 9.75 -18.14 -17.28
C GLN A 135 8.38 -18.76 -17.66
N PRO A 136 7.85 -19.74 -16.90
CA PRO A 136 6.60 -20.42 -17.27
C PRO A 136 5.39 -19.49 -17.24
N LYS A 137 4.44 -19.71 -18.15
CA LYS A 137 3.25 -18.90 -18.45
C LYS A 137 1.98 -19.71 -18.15
N LEU A 138 0.94 -19.09 -17.61
CA LEU A 138 -0.49 -19.38 -17.86
C LEU A 138 -1.32 -18.09 -17.66
N PRO A 139 -2.52 -17.96 -18.26
CA PRO A 139 -2.84 -16.96 -19.28
C PRO A 139 -3.59 -15.74 -18.73
N GLU A 140 -3.58 -14.67 -19.52
CA GLU A 140 -4.38 -13.47 -19.30
C GLU A 140 -5.56 -13.49 -20.28
N THR A 141 -6.79 -13.54 -19.75
CA THR A 141 -8.01 -13.26 -20.50
C THR A 141 -8.65 -12.07 -19.81
N GLY A 142 -8.68 -10.92 -20.47
CA GLY A 142 -9.52 -9.82 -20.06
C GLY A 142 -10.95 -10.11 -20.48
N ASP A 143 -11.84 -10.26 -19.51
CA ASP A 143 -13.16 -9.60 -19.52
C ASP A 143 -13.80 -9.72 -18.12
N PHE A 144 -14.38 -8.61 -17.66
CA PHE A 144 -15.14 -8.33 -16.42
C PHE A 144 -14.88 -9.15 -15.14
N SER A 145 -14.44 -8.43 -14.10
CA SER A 145 -14.87 -8.59 -12.70
C SER A 145 -14.81 -10.00 -12.09
N GLU A 146 -13.63 -10.47 -11.67
CA GLU A 146 -13.43 -11.34 -10.49
C GLU A 146 -11.95 -11.72 -10.38
N ILE A 147 -11.33 -11.53 -9.20
CA ILE A 147 -10.21 -12.37 -8.78
C ILE A 147 -10.65 -13.09 -7.52
N ALA A 148 -11.11 -14.33 -7.74
CA ALA A 148 -11.39 -15.31 -6.72
C ALA A 148 -10.11 -15.68 -5.95
N LEU A 149 -10.32 -15.90 -4.66
CA LEU A 149 -9.51 -16.61 -3.67
C LEU A 149 -8.60 -17.71 -4.25
N VAL A 150 -7.38 -17.81 -3.71
CA VAL A 150 -6.70 -19.10 -3.57
C VAL A 150 -6.39 -19.34 -2.10
N ALA A 151 -7.29 -20.08 -1.45
CA ALA A 151 -7.01 -20.87 -0.27
C ALA A 151 -6.36 -22.20 -0.73
N VAL A 152 -5.30 -22.65 -0.05
CA VAL A 152 -4.91 -24.06 -0.08
C VAL A 152 -5.07 -24.64 1.32
N ALA A 153 -5.99 -25.60 1.37
CA ALA A 153 -6.56 -26.27 2.53
C ALA A 153 -5.77 -27.54 2.92
N THR A 154 -5.96 -28.01 4.16
CA THR A 154 -6.56 -29.32 4.51
C THR A 154 -6.35 -29.59 6.01
N VAL A 155 -7.18 -30.29 6.80
CA VAL A 155 -8.56 -30.82 6.75
C VAL A 155 -8.88 -31.16 8.23
N GLY A 156 -10.07 -30.84 8.72
CA GLY A 156 -10.52 -31.35 10.02
C GLY A 156 -11.69 -30.61 10.66
N SER A 157 -12.81 -30.41 9.96
CA SER A 157 -14.07 -30.06 10.60
C SER A 157 -14.95 -31.30 10.75
N VAL A 158 -15.37 -31.58 11.98
CA VAL A 158 -16.65 -32.25 12.24
C VAL A 158 -17.54 -31.20 12.90
N ILE A 159 -18.52 -30.72 12.14
CA ILE A 159 -19.62 -29.89 12.65
C ILE A 159 -20.70 -30.86 13.12
N THR A 160 -21.14 -30.73 14.37
CA THR A 160 -22.47 -31.21 14.77
C THR A 160 -23.20 -30.07 15.47
N THR A 161 -24.32 -29.69 14.89
CA THR A 161 -25.32 -28.75 15.39
C THR A 161 -26.05 -29.32 16.61
N LEU A 162 -26.43 -28.48 17.60
CA LEU A 162 -27.82 -28.23 18.04
C LEU A 162 -27.88 -27.36 19.32
N GLY A 163 -28.82 -26.41 19.36
CA GLY A 163 -29.70 -26.24 20.54
C GLY A 163 -29.51 -25.02 21.45
N TYR A 164 -30.27 -23.96 21.18
CA TYR A 164 -31.02 -23.08 22.10
C TYR A 164 -30.68 -23.02 23.61
N ALA A 165 -30.55 -21.80 24.15
CA ALA A 165 -31.47 -21.29 25.18
C ALA A 165 -31.23 -19.80 25.54
N LEU A 166 -32.28 -19.00 25.32
CA LEU A 166 -32.55 -17.76 26.05
C LEU A 166 -32.90 -18.09 27.51
N LYS A 167 -32.28 -17.43 28.50
CA LYS A 167 -32.98 -17.07 29.74
C LYS A 167 -32.30 -15.95 30.53
N ASP A 168 -32.98 -14.81 30.54
CA ASP A 168 -33.09 -13.79 31.60
C ASP A 168 -32.55 -14.18 32.99
N ARG A 169 -31.85 -13.24 33.64
CA ARG A 169 -32.42 -12.44 34.74
C ARG A 169 -31.45 -11.40 35.29
N ARG A 170 -31.99 -10.19 35.41
CA ARG A 170 -31.57 -9.12 36.32
C ARG A 170 -31.16 -9.65 37.71
N LYS A 171 -30.13 -9.05 38.29
CA LYS A 171 -30.18 -8.35 39.58
C LYS A 171 -29.03 -7.35 39.65
#